data_AF-W9XKY7-F1
#
_entry.id   AF-W9XKY7-F1
#
_cell.length_a   1.000
_cell.length_b   1.000
_cell.length_c   1.000
_cell.angle_alpha   90.00
_cell.angle_beta   90.00
_cell.angle_gamma   90.00
#
_symmetry.space_group_name_H-M   'P 1'
#
loop_
_entity.id
_entity.type
_entity.pdbx_description
1 polymer ?
#
loop_
_entity_poly.entity_id
_entity_poly.type
_entity_poly.pdbx_seq_one_letter_code
_entity_poly.pdbx_strand_id
1 'polypeptide(L)' 'KTADVLQARRNHEAKPRPTIERLQARSRKMARWYIPKSAVSYRIRNFLLKLLPYSWIVAFHANTLRSEIELS' A
#
# COMPACT_ATOMS: atom_id res chain seq x y z
N LYS A 1 -19.90 -30.39 -17.47
CA LYS A 1 -20.46 -29.23 -16.73
C LYS A 1 -19.48 -28.60 -15.72
N THR A 2 -18.52 -29.33 -15.15
CA THR A 2 -17.52 -28.80 -14.17
C THR A 2 -16.41 -27.95 -14.79
N ALA A 3 -16.07 -28.17 -16.06
CA ALA A 3 -15.04 -27.39 -16.77
C ALA A 3 -15.41 -25.90 -16.94
N ASP A 4 -16.69 -25.63 -17.17
CA ASP A 4 -17.25 -24.27 -17.34
C ASP A 4 -17.16 -23.45 -16.03
N VAL A 5 -17.47 -24.09 -14.89
CA VAL A 5 -17.35 -23.47 -13.56
C VAL A 5 -15.91 -23.13 -13.20
N LEU A 6 -14.95 -24.00 -13.52
CA LEU A 6 -13.52 -23.73 -13.30
C LEU A 6 -12.99 -22.61 -14.19
N GLN A 7 -13.56 -22.43 -15.38
CA GLN A 7 -13.18 -21.37 -16.30
C GLN A 7 -13.79 -20.02 -15.88
N ALA A 8 -15.06 -20.02 -15.46
CA ALA A 8 -15.71 -18.87 -14.86
C ALA A 8 -14.98 -18.39 -13.60
N ARG A 9 -14.54 -19.31 -12.73
CA ARG A 9 -13.76 -18.99 -11.53
C ARG A 9 -12.40 -18.38 -11.87
N ARG A 10 -11.67 -18.94 -12.84
CA ARG A 10 -10.37 -18.38 -13.28
C ARG A 10 -10.53 -16.97 -13.85
N ASN A 11 -11.56 -16.72 -14.65
CA ASN A 11 -11.84 -15.39 -15.18
C ASN A 11 -12.27 -14.41 -14.08
N HIS A 12 -13.03 -14.88 -13.09
CA HIS A 12 -13.45 -14.10 -11.93
C HIS A 12 -12.27 -13.78 -11.00
N GLU A 13 -11.31 -14.68 -10.83
CA GLU A 13 -10.10 -14.45 -10.03
C GLU A 13 -9.07 -13.60 -10.78
N ALA A 14 -9.01 -13.67 -12.11
CA ALA A 14 -8.06 -12.91 -12.93
C ALA A 14 -8.31 -11.39 -12.93
N LYS A 15 -9.58 -10.96 -12.85
CA LYS A 15 -9.93 -9.53 -12.82
C LYS A 15 -9.47 -8.77 -11.56
N PRO A 16 -9.71 -9.25 -10.32
CA PRO A 16 -9.30 -8.56 -9.10
C PRO A 16 -7.82 -8.77 -8.74
N ARG A 17 -7.18 -9.85 -9.24
CA ARG A 17 -5.77 -10.18 -8.96
C ARG A 17 -4.80 -9.02 -9.13
N PRO A 18 -4.77 -8.28 -10.28
CA PRO A 18 -3.84 -7.17 -10.45
C PRO A 18 -4.10 -6.03 -9.47
N THR A 19 -5.36 -5.74 -9.14
CA THR A 19 -5.71 -4.71 -8.15
C THR A 19 -5.25 -5.11 -6.75
N ILE A 20 -5.48 -6.36 -6.37
CA ILE A 20 -5.03 -6.91 -5.07
C ILE A 20 -3.50 -6.89 -4.98
N GLU A 21 -2.79 -7.31 -6.03
CA GLU A 21 -1.32 -7.29 -6.05
C GLU A 21 -0.76 -5.86 -5.95
N ARG A 22 -1.39 -4.88 -6.63
CA ARG A 22 -1.04 -3.46 -6.48
C ARG A 22 -1.25 -2.96 -5.06
N LEU A 23 -2.38 -3.29 -4.44
CA LEU A 23 -2.67 -2.94 -3.04
C LEU A 23 -1.66 -3.60 -2.07
N GLN A 24 -1.34 -4.88 -2.27
CA GLN A 24 -0.36 -5.59 -1.45
C GLN A 24 1.05 -5.02 -1.61
N ALA A 25 1.50 -4.72 -2.84
CA ALA A 25 2.80 -4.12 -3.09
C ALA A 25 2.92 -2.75 -2.42
N ARG A 26 1.86 -1.93 -2.51
CA ARG A 26 1.79 -0.62 -1.87
C ARG A 26 1.75 -0.72 -0.35
N SER A 27 0.93 -1.60 0.21
CA SER A 27 0.86 -1.85 1.66
C SER A 27 2.23 -2.27 2.20
N ARG A 28 2.94 -3.18 1.50
CA ARG A 28 4.32 -3.57 1.87
C ARG A 28 5.31 -2.42 1.79
N LYS A 29 5.16 -1.49 0.83
CA LYS A 29 6.00 -0.29 0.71
C LYS A 29 5.76 0.67 1.88
N MET A 30 4.50 0.88 2.26
CA MET A 30 4.13 1.73 3.41
C MET A 30 4.53 1.10 4.75
N ALA A 31 4.36 -0.22 4.91
CA ALA A 31 4.73 -0.92 6.13
C ALA A 31 6.21 -0.70 6.51
N ARG A 32 7.12 -0.52 5.55
CA ARG A 32 8.53 -0.20 5.82
C ARG A 32 8.74 1.15 6.52
N TRP A 33 7.84 2.11 6.32
CA TRP A 33 7.88 3.41 7.00
C TRP A 33 7.36 3.35 8.44
N TYR A 34 6.42 2.44 8.72
CA TYR A 34 5.82 2.27 10.05
C TYR A 34 6.59 1.26 10.92
N ILE A 35 7.17 0.23 10.30
CA ILE A 35 7.85 -0.87 10.97
C ILE A 35 9.31 -0.91 10.47
N PRO A 36 10.18 -0.04 11.02
CA PRO A 36 11.59 -0.04 10.65
C PRO A 36 12.25 -1.34 11.10
N LYS A 37 12.93 -2.02 10.17
CA LYS A 37 13.59 -3.31 10.44
C LYS A 37 14.89 -3.18 11.26
N SER A 38 15.39 -1.97 11.48
CA SER A 38 16.66 -1.72 12.17
C SER A 38 16.62 -0.45 13.03
N ALA A 39 17.43 -0.42 14.09
CA ALA A 39 17.56 0.74 14.97
C ALA A 39 18.06 2.01 14.24
N VAL A 40 18.91 1.83 13.22
CA VAL A 40 19.39 2.93 12.37
C VAL A 40 18.25 3.52 11.55
N SER A 41 17.42 2.67 10.92
CA SER A 41 16.25 3.11 10.15
C SER A 41 15.23 3.84 11.04
N TYR A 42 15.02 3.36 12.27
CA TYR A 42 14.18 4.03 13.26
C TYR A 42 14.70 5.44 13.59
N ARG A 43 16.01 5.57 13.85
CA ARG A 43 16.63 6.87 14.16
C ARG A 43 16.53 7.86 13.00
N ILE A 44 16.79 7.41 11.77
CA ILE A 44 16.67 8.25 10.57
C ILE A 44 15.22 8.72 10.38
N ARG A 45 14.24 7.81 10.48
CA ARG A 45 12.81 8.17 10.41
C ARG A 45 12.46 9.21 11.46
N ASN A 46 12.87 9.01 12.71
CA ASN A 46 12.55 9.93 13.80
C ASN A 46 13.21 11.30 13.61
N PHE A 47 14.43 11.34 13.08
CA PHE A 47 15.10 12.59 12.75
C PHE A 47 14.37 13.35 11.64
N LEU A 48 14.00 12.66 10.56
CA LEU A 48 13.20 13.26 9.49
C LEU A 48 11.86 13.80 10.00
N LEU A 49 11.14 13.04 10.82
CA LEU A 49 9.87 13.48 11.39
C LEU A 49 10.00 14.69 12.32
N LYS A 50 11.14 14.87 13.00
CA LYS A 50 11.40 16.06 13.83
C LYS A 50 11.72 17.30 13.00
N LEU A 51 12.26 17.13 11.81
CA LEU A 51 12.59 18.24 10.90
C LEU A 51 11.44 18.63 9.98
N LEU A 52 10.57 17.68 9.65
CA LEU A 52 9.48 17.91 8.72
C LEU A 52 8.38 18.76 9.37
N PRO A 53 7.86 19.77 8.67
CA PRO A 53 6.71 20.52 9.14
C PRO A 53 5.47 19.61 9.18
N TYR A 54 4.64 19.78 10.20
CA TYR A 54 3.46 18.94 10.43
C TYR A 54 2.51 18.91 9.21
N SER A 55 2.39 20.02 8.49
CA SER A 55 1.59 20.13 7.27
C SER A 55 2.02 19.14 6.18
N TRP A 56 3.31 18.83 6.06
CA TRP A 56 3.80 17.86 5.07
C TRP A 56 3.46 16.43 5.45
N ILE A 57 3.48 16.11 6.75
CA ILE A 57 3.07 14.78 7.24
C ILE A 57 1.58 14.58 6.96
N VAL A 58 0.76 15.59 7.21
CA VAL A 58 -0.69 15.57 6.93
C VAL A 58 -0.94 15.48 5.43
N ALA A 59 -0.26 16.30 4.61
CA ALA A 59 -0.40 16.25 3.16
C ALA A 59 0.01 14.88 2.58
N PHE A 60 1.09 14.28 3.09
CA PHE A 60 1.50 12.94 2.70
C PHE A 60 0.41 11.90 2.99
N HIS A 61 -0.20 11.92 4.18
CA HIS A 61 -1.29 11.00 4.53
C HIS A 61 -2.54 11.26 3.69
N ALA A 62 -2.95 12.52 3.52
CA ALA A 62 -4.12 12.90 2.75
C ALA A 62 -3.98 12.50 1.27
N ASN A 63 -2.82 12.74 0.66
CA ASN A 63 -2.53 12.33 -0.73
C ASN A 63 -2.49 10.81 -0.86
N THR A 64 -2.03 10.10 0.17
CA THR A 64 -2.04 8.63 0.22
C THR A 64 -3.48 8.11 0.24
N LEU A 65 -4.35 8.63 1.10
CA LEU A 65 -5.77 8.23 1.16
C LEU A 65 -6.51 8.60 -0.13
N ARG A 66 -6.27 9.79 -0.68
CA ARG A 66 -6.89 10.24 -1.94
C ARG A 66 -6.53 9.33 -3.11
N SER A 67 -5.26 8.93 -3.20
CA SER A 67 -4.82 7.97 -4.21
C SER A 67 -5.27 6.53 -3.95
N GLU A 68 -5.78 6.18 -2.76
CA GLU A 68 -6.47 4.90 -2.54
C GLU A 68 -7.90 4.94 -3.08
N ILE A 69 -8.57 6.10 -2.96
CA ILE A 69 -9.92 6.33 -3.47
C ILE A 69 -9.90 6.41 -5.01
N GLU A 70 -8.93 7.08 -5.62
CA GLU A 70 -8.82 7.20 -7.08
C GLU A 70 -8.43 5.89 -7.79
N LEU A 71 -7.83 4.94 -7.07
CA LEU A 71 -7.42 3.63 -7.60
C LEU A 71 -8.47 2.53 -7.39
N SER A 72 -9.51 2.79 -6.58
CA SER A 72 -10.60 1.85 -6.25
C SER A 72 -11.79 2.06 -7.18
#